data_AF-A0A0G4MAC6-F1
#
_entry.id   AF-A0A0G4MAC6-F1
#
_cell.length_a   1.000
_cell.length_b   1.000
_cell.length_c   1.000
_cell.angle_alpha   90.00
_cell.angle_beta   90.00
_cell.angle_gamma   90.00
#
_symmetry.space_group_name_H-M   'P 1'
#
loop_
_entity.id
_entity.type
_entity.pdbx_description
1 polymer ?
#
loop_
_entity_poly.entity_id
_entity_poly.type
_entity_poly.pdbx_seq_one_letter_code
_entity_poly.pdbx_strand_id
1 'polypeptide(L)'
;VWIIYPFRKDANGNQGVAELLYSLGPKAVDSLAIYSDISDDGRFAYFTITLGNHVAALDISDLTNVKRLDDPKETQPIIGPHYVKISPDKKNLLVTGYFVQGGDISIVNTPGDYKAHWIDINYDGSLSFNRTVDFESIFTRDRGGARPHSSVIYDLTDPENPKYY
;
A
#
# COMPACT_ATOMS: atom_id res chain seq x y z
N VAL A 1 -1.20 12.54 -3.63
CA VAL A 1 -2.53 12.19 -3.10
C VAL A 1 -3.44 13.39 -3.32
N TRP A 2 -4.50 13.20 -4.09
CA TRP A 2 -5.53 14.21 -4.31
C TRP A 2 -6.76 13.84 -3.50
N ILE A 3 -7.44 14.83 -2.94
CA ILE A 3 -8.76 14.66 -2.36
C ILE A 3 -9.77 15.34 -3.27
N ILE A 4 -10.90 14.66 -3.50
CA ILE A 4 -11.96 15.11 -4.38
C ILE A 4 -13.22 15.26 -3.53
N TYR A 5 -13.84 16.44 -3.60
CA TYR A 5 -15.12 16.75 -2.99
C TYR A 5 -16.17 16.93 -4.10
N PRO A 6 -16.90 15.86 -4.49
CA PRO A 6 -17.82 15.91 -5.62
C PRO A 6 -18.99 16.89 -5.46
N PHE A 7 -19.30 17.27 -4.22
CA PHE A 7 -20.44 18.11 -3.88
C PHE A 7 -20.06 19.52 -3.39
N ARG A 8 -18.76 19.80 -3.21
CA ARG A 8 -18.29 21.15 -2.88
C ARG A 8 -18.33 22.01 -4.13
N LYS A 9 -18.74 23.28 -4.00
CA LYS A 9 -18.64 24.26 -5.08
C LYS A 9 -17.29 24.99 -5.04
N ASP A 10 -16.72 25.25 -6.21
CA ASP A 10 -15.54 26.10 -6.33
C ASP A 10 -15.88 27.59 -6.12
N ALA A 11 -14.86 28.46 -6.17
CA ALA A 11 -15.03 29.90 -6.03
C ALA A 11 -15.91 30.55 -7.12
N ASN A 12 -16.13 29.86 -8.24
CA ASN A 12 -16.97 30.31 -9.36
C ASN A 12 -18.37 29.69 -9.31
N GLY A 13 -18.67 28.85 -8.31
CA GLY A 13 -19.95 28.17 -8.14
C GLY A 13 -20.10 26.85 -8.91
N ASN A 14 -19.05 26.37 -9.60
CA ASN A 14 -19.06 25.08 -10.28
C ASN A 14 -19.01 23.94 -9.26
N GLN A 15 -19.70 22.83 -9.54
CA GLN A 15 -19.71 21.66 -8.68
C GLN A 15 -18.45 20.79 -8.87
N GLY A 16 -17.88 20.33 -7.76
CA GLY A 16 -16.71 19.47 -7.73
C GLY A 16 -15.44 20.28 -7.46
N VAL A 17 -14.70 19.89 -6.41
CA VAL A 17 -13.38 20.47 -6.10
C VAL A 17 -12.38 19.33 -5.94
N ALA A 18 -11.22 19.45 -6.59
CA ALA A 18 -10.08 18.57 -6.36
C ALA A 18 -8.91 19.42 -5.84
N GLU A 19 -8.30 18.97 -4.75
CA GLU A 19 -7.13 19.65 -4.17
C GLU A 19 -6.03 18.63 -3.88
N LEU A 20 -4.78 19.08 -4.01
CA LEU A 20 -3.63 18.27 -3.65
C LEU A 20 -3.59 18.16 -2.12
N LEU A 21 -3.92 16.97 -1.59
CA LEU A 21 -3.87 16.71 -0.16
C LEU A 21 -2.43 16.56 0.33
N TYR A 22 -1.63 15.76 -0.37
CA TYR A 22 -0.25 15.50 0.01
C TYR A 22 0.61 15.06 -1.19
N SER A 23 1.83 15.57 -1.30
CA SER A 23 2.81 15.12 -2.30
C SER A 23 3.72 14.04 -1.71
N LEU A 24 3.65 12.81 -2.22
CA LEU A 24 4.49 11.70 -1.78
C LEU A 24 5.95 11.81 -2.26
N GLY A 25 6.25 12.78 -3.13
CA GLY A 25 7.58 13.05 -3.65
C GLY A 25 7.93 12.27 -4.93
N PRO A 26 9.18 12.41 -5.41
CA PRO A 26 9.58 11.93 -6.75
C PRO A 26 9.38 10.43 -6.98
N LYS A 27 9.66 9.59 -5.97
CA LYS A 27 9.44 8.13 -6.04
C LYS A 27 8.01 7.78 -6.49
N ALA A 28 7.02 8.58 -6.09
CA ALA A 28 5.62 8.35 -6.43
C ALA A 28 5.21 8.93 -7.79
N VAL A 29 5.83 10.02 -8.23
CA VAL A 29 5.48 10.69 -9.50
C VAL A 29 5.76 9.78 -10.70
N ASP A 30 6.90 9.08 -10.66
CA ASP A 30 7.33 8.21 -11.74
C ASP A 30 6.90 6.75 -11.53
N SER A 31 6.11 6.45 -10.50
CA SER A 31 5.72 5.07 -10.20
C SER A 31 4.71 4.56 -11.22
N LEU A 32 4.90 3.31 -11.65
CA LEU A 32 4.02 2.66 -12.61
C LEU A 32 2.66 2.26 -12.00
N ALA A 33 2.65 1.92 -10.72
CA ALA A 33 1.43 1.66 -9.96
C ALA A 33 1.58 2.21 -8.54
N ILE A 34 0.43 2.60 -7.97
CA ILE A 34 0.27 2.96 -6.58
C ILE A 34 -1.07 2.39 -6.13
N TYR A 35 -1.04 1.55 -5.10
CA TYR A 35 -2.24 1.11 -4.40
C TYR A 35 -2.26 1.77 -3.03
N SER A 36 -3.45 1.86 -2.46
CA SER A 36 -3.63 2.46 -1.15
C SER A 36 -4.65 1.70 -0.32
N ASP A 37 -4.48 1.77 0.98
CA ASP A 37 -5.52 1.41 1.94
C ASP A 37 -5.57 2.45 3.06
N ILE A 38 -6.76 2.63 3.64
CA ILE A 38 -7.02 3.66 4.65
C ILE A 38 -7.64 2.95 5.85
N SER A 39 -7.18 3.29 7.07
CA SER A 39 -7.80 2.75 8.27
C SER A 39 -9.27 3.17 8.34
N ASP A 40 -10.12 2.28 8.84
CA ASP A 40 -11.57 2.48 8.95
C ASP A 40 -11.98 3.65 9.86
N ASP A 41 -11.12 4.06 10.79
CA ASP A 41 -11.26 5.28 11.60
C ASP A 41 -10.83 6.56 10.86
N GLY A 42 -10.35 6.42 9.62
CA GLY A 42 -9.93 7.53 8.75
C GLY A 42 -8.62 8.20 9.18
N ARG A 43 -7.85 7.60 10.09
CA ARG A 43 -6.66 8.19 10.68
C ARG A 43 -5.39 7.97 9.85
N PHE A 44 -5.17 6.77 9.33
CA PHE A 44 -3.95 6.41 8.62
C PHE A 44 -4.21 6.03 7.18
N ALA A 45 -3.32 6.44 6.28
CA ALA A 45 -3.34 6.04 4.88
C ALA A 45 -1.97 5.49 4.46
N TYR A 46 -1.98 4.31 3.84
CA TYR A 46 -0.79 3.62 3.36
C TYR A 46 -0.79 3.55 1.85
N PHE A 47 0.38 3.70 1.22
CA PHE A 47 0.52 3.71 -0.24
C PHE A 47 1.70 2.85 -0.67
N THR A 48 1.49 1.92 -1.59
CA THR A 48 2.60 1.23 -2.27
C THR A 48 3.13 2.11 -3.40
N ILE A 49 4.44 2.16 -3.55
CA ILE A 49 5.11 2.89 -4.62
C ILE A 49 5.99 1.88 -5.35
N THR A 50 5.43 1.22 -6.36
CA THR A 50 6.04 0.06 -7.02
C THR A 50 7.47 0.33 -7.49
N LEU A 51 7.70 1.38 -8.28
CA LEU A 51 9.06 1.67 -8.79
C LEU A 51 9.95 2.34 -7.73
N GLY A 52 9.34 2.93 -6.71
CA GLY A 52 10.03 3.52 -5.58
C GLY A 52 10.54 2.52 -4.55
N ASN A 53 10.14 1.23 -4.65
CA ASN A 53 10.42 0.19 -3.66
C ASN A 53 10.09 0.64 -2.24
N HIS A 54 8.91 1.26 -2.08
CA HIS A 54 8.56 1.96 -0.86
C HIS A 54 7.08 1.82 -0.54
N VAL A 55 6.77 1.76 0.75
CA VAL A 55 5.44 1.88 1.32
C VAL A 55 5.43 3.18 2.13
N ALA A 56 4.66 4.15 1.66
CA ALA A 56 4.48 5.42 2.37
C ALA A 56 3.34 5.31 3.38
N ALA A 57 3.48 6.01 4.50
CA ALA A 57 2.51 6.04 5.58
C ALA A 57 2.20 7.50 5.93
N LEU A 58 0.91 7.86 5.97
CA LEU A 58 0.45 9.20 6.33
C LEU A 58 -0.52 9.12 7.52
N ASP A 59 -0.39 10.05 8.46
CA ASP A 59 -1.47 10.42 9.39
C ASP A 59 -2.31 11.51 8.72
N ILE A 60 -3.57 11.17 8.44
CA ILE A 60 -4.57 11.99 7.78
C ILE A 60 -5.71 12.40 8.73
N SER A 61 -5.50 12.29 10.06
CA SER A 61 -6.49 12.72 11.07
C SER A 61 -6.90 14.18 10.93
N ASP A 62 -5.98 15.01 10.42
CA ASP A 62 -6.20 16.40 10.07
C ASP A 62 -5.82 16.61 8.60
N LEU A 63 -6.83 16.71 7.73
CA LEU A 63 -6.64 16.89 6.29
C LEU A 63 -6.00 18.24 5.94
N THR A 64 -5.97 19.20 6.87
CA THR A 64 -5.27 20.48 6.68
C THR A 64 -3.80 20.41 7.07
N ASN A 65 -3.39 19.36 7.77
CA ASN A 65 -2.03 19.16 8.27
C ASN A 65 -1.63 17.67 8.27
N VAL A 66 -1.64 17.07 7.09
CA VAL A 66 -1.24 15.66 6.89
C VAL A 66 0.23 15.47 7.27
N LYS A 67 0.52 14.44 8.06
CA LYS A 67 1.88 14.11 8.50
C LYS A 67 2.36 12.85 7.81
N ARG A 68 3.60 12.85 7.33
CA ARG A 68 4.27 11.66 6.82
C ARG A 68 4.97 10.92 7.95
N LEU A 69 4.80 9.61 8.00
CA LEU A 69 5.25 8.73 9.09
C LEU A 69 6.42 7.83 8.68
N ASP A 70 6.73 7.74 7.38
CA ASP A 70 7.90 7.07 6.83
C ASP A 70 8.99 8.08 6.38
N ASP A 71 10.25 7.64 6.30
CA ASP A 71 11.29 8.42 5.64
C ASP A 71 11.31 8.14 4.12
N PRO A 72 11.01 9.11 3.24
CA PRO A 72 11.08 8.92 1.79
C PRO A 72 12.43 8.43 1.25
N LYS A 73 13.51 8.70 1.99
CA LYS A 73 14.89 8.38 1.59
C LYS A 73 15.34 7.00 2.11
N GLU A 74 14.58 6.39 3.00
CA GLU A 74 14.87 5.05 3.48
C GLU A 74 14.84 4.04 2.32
N THR A 75 15.74 3.06 2.40
CA THR A 75 15.65 1.84 1.61
C THR A 75 14.91 0.80 2.42
N GLN A 76 13.64 0.60 2.09
CA GLN A 76 12.82 -0.43 2.72
C GLN A 76 13.19 -1.82 2.17
N PRO A 77 13.03 -2.90 2.96
CA PRO A 77 13.40 -4.25 2.55
C PRO A 77 12.33 -4.90 1.64
N ILE A 78 11.85 -4.18 0.62
CA ILE A 78 10.78 -4.59 -0.29
C ILE A 78 11.12 -4.22 -1.74
N ILE A 79 10.74 -5.07 -2.70
CA ILE A 79 10.92 -4.78 -4.13
C ILE A 79 9.58 -4.91 -4.85
N GLY A 80 9.22 -3.88 -5.61
CA GLY A 80 7.99 -3.84 -6.40
C GLY A 80 6.72 -4.00 -5.57
N PRO A 81 6.53 -3.25 -4.46
CA PRO A 81 5.29 -3.32 -3.71
C PRO A 81 4.11 -2.97 -4.62
N HIS A 82 3.11 -3.84 -4.64
CA HIS A 82 1.95 -3.71 -5.51
C HIS A 82 0.69 -3.51 -4.70
N TYR A 83 0.19 -4.57 -4.07
CA TYR A 83 -1.03 -4.51 -3.30
C TYR A 83 -0.74 -4.19 -1.83
N VAL A 84 -1.71 -3.57 -1.16
CA VAL A 84 -1.68 -3.25 0.26
C VAL A 84 -3.04 -3.49 0.89
N LYS A 85 -3.07 -4.04 2.11
CA LYS A 85 -4.28 -4.23 2.90
C LYS A 85 -3.97 -4.15 4.40
N ILE A 86 -4.74 -3.36 5.14
CA ILE A 86 -4.71 -3.31 6.60
C ILE A 86 -5.44 -4.54 7.15
N SER A 87 -4.88 -5.19 8.17
CA SER A 87 -5.52 -6.31 8.85
C SER A 87 -6.78 -5.86 9.61
N PRO A 88 -7.80 -6.72 9.80
CA PRO A 88 -9.02 -6.36 10.53
C PRO A 88 -8.81 -5.87 11.97
N ASP A 89 -7.71 -6.29 12.62
CA ASP A 89 -7.32 -5.83 13.95
C ASP A 89 -6.48 -4.53 13.95
N LYS A 90 -6.17 -4.01 12.75
CA LYS A 90 -5.43 -2.76 12.48
C LYS A 90 -3.99 -2.76 12.97
N LYS A 91 -3.45 -3.92 13.33
CA LYS A 91 -2.08 -4.04 13.84
C LYS A 91 -1.06 -4.31 12.75
N ASN A 92 -1.51 -4.72 11.57
CA ASN A 92 -0.63 -5.15 10.51
C ASN A 92 -1.05 -4.63 9.15
N LEU A 93 -0.05 -4.47 8.30
CA LEU A 93 -0.19 -4.14 6.90
C LEU A 93 0.36 -5.30 6.09
N LEU A 94 -0.49 -5.92 5.29
CA LEU A 94 -0.07 -6.88 4.27
C LEU A 94 0.28 -6.12 3.01
N VAL A 95 1.51 -6.27 2.53
CA VAL A 95 1.96 -5.73 1.25
C VAL A 95 2.52 -6.87 0.41
N THR A 96 2.06 -7.01 -0.84
CA THR A 96 2.63 -8.02 -1.74
C THR A 96 3.60 -7.38 -2.73
N GLY A 97 4.82 -7.91 -2.81
CA GLY A 97 5.78 -7.57 -3.84
C GLY A 97 5.45 -8.34 -5.10
N TYR A 98 4.90 -7.66 -6.10
CA TYR A 98 4.48 -8.27 -7.35
C TYR A 98 4.62 -7.28 -8.47
N PHE A 99 5.28 -7.66 -9.56
CA PHE A 99 5.07 -6.94 -10.80
C PHE A 99 5.36 -7.82 -12.02
N VAL A 100 4.95 -7.32 -13.19
CA VAL A 100 5.14 -8.01 -14.47
C VAL A 100 6.60 -7.89 -14.90
N GLN A 101 7.31 -9.03 -14.91
CA GLN A 101 8.60 -9.21 -15.55
C GLN A 101 8.41 -9.93 -16.89
N GLY A 102 8.04 -9.17 -17.92
CA GLY A 102 7.75 -9.74 -19.24
C GLY A 102 8.97 -9.93 -20.14
N GLY A 103 10.17 -9.53 -19.71
CA GLY A 103 11.39 -9.64 -20.51
C GLY A 103 11.34 -8.83 -21.81
N ASP A 104 12.07 -9.28 -22.82
CA ASP A 104 12.30 -8.54 -24.07
C ASP A 104 11.03 -8.30 -24.92
N ILE A 105 9.94 -9.02 -24.63
CA ILE A 105 8.67 -8.91 -25.39
C ILE A 105 7.66 -7.96 -24.75
N SER A 106 7.97 -7.39 -23.58
CA SER A 106 7.03 -6.59 -22.80
C SER A 106 7.48 -5.15 -22.66
N ILE A 107 6.52 -4.22 -22.78
CA ILE A 107 6.72 -2.80 -22.45
C ILE A 107 6.90 -2.57 -20.94
N VAL A 108 6.53 -3.56 -20.13
CA VAL A 108 6.67 -3.56 -18.68
C VAL A 108 7.61 -4.70 -18.27
N ASN A 109 8.74 -4.35 -17.68
CA ASN A 109 9.72 -5.30 -17.16
C ASN A 109 10.23 -4.83 -15.79
N THR A 110 9.34 -4.86 -14.80
CA THR A 110 9.61 -4.35 -13.46
C THR A 110 9.75 -5.51 -12.49
N PRO A 111 10.79 -5.52 -11.64
CA PRO A 111 10.96 -6.58 -10.65
C PRO A 111 9.93 -6.48 -9.53
N GLY A 112 9.56 -7.65 -8.99
CA GLY A 112 8.96 -7.81 -7.67
C GLY A 112 9.73 -8.88 -6.91
N ASP A 113 9.80 -8.76 -5.58
CA ASP A 113 10.43 -9.79 -4.75
C ASP A 113 9.58 -11.06 -4.58
N TYR A 114 8.32 -11.03 -5.04
CA TYR A 114 7.35 -12.11 -4.91
C TYR A 114 7.13 -12.57 -3.46
N LYS A 115 7.28 -11.64 -2.51
CA LYS A 115 7.01 -11.87 -1.09
C LYS A 115 5.69 -11.24 -0.68
N ALA A 116 5.02 -11.86 0.29
CA ALA A 116 4.04 -11.18 1.11
C ALA A 116 4.75 -10.63 2.35
N HIS A 117 4.78 -9.32 2.51
CA HIS A 117 5.31 -8.62 3.68
C HIS A 117 4.20 -8.40 4.68
N TRP A 118 4.38 -8.92 5.89
CA TRP A 118 3.46 -8.73 7.01
C TRP A 118 4.09 -7.73 7.98
N ILE A 119 3.78 -6.47 7.76
CA ILE A 119 4.45 -5.32 8.37
C ILE A 119 3.66 -4.93 9.62
N ASP A 120 4.35 -4.59 10.70
CA ASP A 120 3.68 -4.06 11.89
C ASP A 120 3.29 -2.60 11.68
N ILE A 121 2.07 -2.26 12.09
CA ILE A 121 1.59 -0.89 12.25
C ILE A 121 1.81 -0.50 13.70
N ASN A 122 2.72 0.44 13.93
CA ASN A 122 2.97 1.00 15.25
C ASN A 122 1.79 1.87 15.71
N TYR A 123 1.72 2.19 17.00
CA TYR A 123 0.62 2.98 17.58
C TYR A 123 0.46 4.37 16.93
N ASP A 124 1.55 4.95 16.44
CA ASP A 124 1.57 6.23 15.74
C ASP A 124 1.30 6.11 14.23
N GLY A 125 1.04 4.89 13.73
CA GLY A 125 0.81 4.58 12.32
C GLY A 125 2.06 4.32 11.51
N SER A 126 3.27 4.50 12.08
CA SER A 126 4.53 4.17 11.40
C SER A 126 4.67 2.65 11.20
N LEU A 127 5.58 2.26 10.30
CA LEU A 127 5.71 0.88 9.86
C LEU A 127 6.97 0.22 10.44
N SER A 128 6.90 -1.08 10.71
CA SER A 128 8.05 -1.89 11.11
C SER A 128 8.09 -3.20 10.33
N PHE A 129 9.09 -3.33 9.45
CA PHE A 129 9.28 -4.48 8.58
C PHE A 129 9.99 -5.60 9.33
N ASN A 130 9.30 -6.71 9.58
CA ASN A 130 9.89 -7.82 10.34
C ASN A 130 9.54 -9.23 9.84
N ARG A 131 8.51 -9.39 9.01
CA ARG A 131 8.00 -10.70 8.60
C ARG A 131 7.66 -10.74 7.13
N THR A 132 8.04 -11.83 6.48
CA THR A 132 7.71 -12.10 5.08
C THR A 132 7.34 -13.56 4.87
N VAL A 133 6.51 -13.82 3.86
CA VAL A 133 6.31 -15.14 3.27
C VAL A 133 6.90 -15.10 1.87
N ASP A 134 7.90 -15.94 1.64
CA ASP A 134 8.64 -16.01 0.38
C ASP A 134 7.99 -17.02 -0.57
N PHE A 135 7.08 -16.53 -1.43
CA PHE A 135 6.32 -17.42 -2.32
C PHE A 135 7.23 -18.08 -3.37
N GLU A 136 8.27 -17.40 -3.84
CA GLU A 136 9.18 -17.97 -4.80
C GLU A 136 9.89 -19.20 -4.21
N SER A 137 10.52 -19.07 -3.04
CA SER A 137 11.21 -20.19 -2.39
C SER A 137 10.28 -21.37 -2.05
N ILE A 138 9.05 -21.07 -1.60
CA ILE A 138 8.07 -22.07 -1.16
C ILE A 138 7.47 -22.83 -2.34
N PHE A 139 7.14 -22.15 -3.44
CA PHE A 139 6.34 -22.73 -4.52
C PHE A 139 7.13 -23.04 -5.81
N THR A 140 8.38 -22.59 -5.94
CA THR A 140 9.20 -22.88 -7.14
C THR A 140 9.58 -24.35 -7.25
N ARG A 141 9.88 -25.01 -6.12
CA ARG A 141 10.34 -26.41 -6.11
C ARG A 141 9.38 -27.38 -6.79
N ASP A 142 8.09 -27.25 -6.48
CA ASP A 142 7.09 -28.27 -6.85
C ASP A 142 5.95 -27.72 -7.72
N ARG A 143 5.81 -26.38 -7.86
CA ARG A 143 4.62 -25.76 -8.49
C ARG A 143 4.94 -24.71 -9.56
N GLY A 144 6.21 -24.58 -9.97
CA GLY A 144 6.61 -23.62 -11.00
C GLY A 144 6.63 -22.16 -10.55
N GLY A 145 6.58 -21.93 -9.23
CA GLY A 145 6.61 -20.60 -8.62
C GLY A 145 5.22 -20.04 -8.32
N ALA A 146 5.16 -19.01 -7.48
CA ALA A 146 3.94 -18.28 -7.20
C ALA A 146 4.25 -16.79 -7.04
N ARG A 147 3.33 -15.95 -7.52
CA ARG A 147 3.48 -14.49 -7.56
C ARG A 147 2.28 -13.84 -6.87
N PRO A 148 2.40 -13.38 -5.62
CA PRO A 148 1.24 -12.92 -4.85
C PRO A 148 0.76 -11.54 -5.33
N HIS A 149 -0.35 -11.49 -6.08
CA HIS A 149 -0.85 -10.23 -6.62
C HIS A 149 -1.70 -9.42 -5.62
N SER A 150 -2.64 -10.06 -4.93
CA SER A 150 -3.55 -9.42 -3.97
C SER A 150 -4.01 -10.42 -2.92
N SER A 151 -4.75 -9.94 -1.92
CA SER A 151 -5.23 -10.77 -0.82
C SER A 151 -6.51 -10.18 -0.22
N VAL A 152 -7.24 -11.01 0.52
CA VAL A 152 -8.32 -10.58 1.41
C VAL A 152 -8.05 -11.20 2.77
N ILE A 153 -8.26 -10.44 3.84
CA ILE A 153 -7.96 -10.88 5.21
C ILE A 153 -9.27 -10.97 5.99
N TYR A 154 -9.52 -12.14 6.56
CA TYR A 154 -10.65 -12.41 7.43
C TYR A 154 -10.13 -12.74 8.83
N ASP A 155 -10.65 -12.09 9.86
CA ASP A 155 -10.47 -12.51 11.25
C ASP A 155 -11.68 -13.36 11.64
N LEU A 156 -11.47 -14.67 11.73
CA LEU A 156 -12.48 -15.66 12.10
C LEU A 156 -12.23 -16.23 13.50
N THR A 157 -11.44 -15.54 14.33
CA THR A 157 -11.10 -16.00 15.68
C THR A 157 -12.33 -16.09 16.58
N ASP A 158 -13.29 -15.18 16.38
CA ASP A 158 -14.65 -15.26 16.94
C ASP A 158 -15.64 -15.62 15.81
N PRO A 159 -16.05 -16.90 15.69
CA PRO A 159 -16.95 -17.33 14.62
C PRO A 159 -18.33 -16.67 14.66
N GLU A 160 -18.77 -16.17 15.82
CA GLU A 160 -20.06 -15.47 15.95
C GLU A 160 -19.95 -14.00 15.52
N ASN A 161 -18.73 -13.44 15.53
CA ASN A 161 -18.46 -12.05 15.15
C ASN A 161 -17.24 -11.96 14.21
N PRO A 162 -17.31 -12.55 13.00
CA PRO A 162 -16.20 -12.50 12.06
C PRO A 162 -15.94 -11.06 11.61
N LYS A 163 -14.67 -10.68 11.49
CA LYS A 163 -14.30 -9.35 10.96
C LYS A 163 -13.76 -9.50 9.55
N TYR A 164 -14.39 -8.79 8.63
CA TYR A 164 -14.04 -8.74 7.22
C TYR A 164 -14.20 -7.31 6.73
N TYR A 165 -13.16 -6.78 6.10
CA TYR A 165 -13.12 -5.41 5.56
C TYR A 165 -12.25 -5.38 4.31
#